data_AF-A0A538K8W3-F1
#
_entry.id   AF-A0A538K8W3-F1
#
_cell.length_a   1.000
_cell.length_b   1.000
_cell.length_c   1.000
_cell.angle_alpha   90.00
_cell.angle_beta   90.00
_cell.angle_gamma   90.00
#
_symmetry.space_group_name_H-M   'P 1'
#
loop_
_entity.id
_entity.type
_entity.pdbx_description
1 polymer ?
#
loop_
_entity_poly.entity_id
_entity_poly.type
_entity_poly.pdbx_seq_one_letter_code
_entity_poly.pdbx_strand_id
1 'polypeptide(L)' 'RGSRVIPTVAANGSPAFGQYKPSDSGSGYDPWALQVLEIADGRIVEFTFFLDTERLFPLFGLPQHLES' A
#
# COMPACT_ATOMS: atom_id res chain seq x y z
N ARG A 1 4.11 2.02 14.54
CA ARG A 1 5.39 1.30 14.31
C ARG A 1 5.06 -0.16 14.07
N GLY A 2 5.75 -0.86 13.17
CA GLY A 2 5.42 -2.26 12.81
C GLY A 2 4.60 -2.43 11.53
N SER A 3 4.26 -1.36 10.81
CA SER A 3 3.62 -1.48 9.49
C SER A 3 4.51 -2.20 8.48
N ARG A 4 3.89 -2.92 7.55
CA ARG A 4 4.54 -3.48 6.37
C ARG A 4 4.19 -2.64 5.16
N VAL A 5 5.18 -2.37 4.32
CA VAL A 5 4.99 -1.70 3.04
C VAL A 5 5.59 -2.61 1.99
N ILE A 6 4.77 -3.05 1.04
CA ILE A 6 5.20 -3.96 -0.02
C ILE A 6 4.99 -3.31 -1.38
N PRO A 7 5.94 -3.46 -2.33
CA PRO A 7 5.77 -2.93 -3.67
C PRO A 7 4.64 -3.66 -4.40
N THR A 8 4.01 -2.96 -5.34
CA THR A 8 3.02 -3.53 -6.26
C THR A 8 3.23 -2.98 -7.67
N VAL A 9 2.37 -3.37 -8.61
CA VAL A 9 2.30 -2.80 -9.96
C VAL A 9 2.12 -1.29 -9.91
N ALA A 10 2.69 -0.59 -10.89
CA ALA A 10 2.60 0.86 -10.97
C ALA A 10 1.15 1.34 -11.12
N ALA A 11 0.81 2.45 -10.46
CA ALA A 11 -0.46 3.15 -10.65
C ALA A 11 -0.26 4.20 -11.74
N ASN A 12 -0.78 3.96 -12.96
CA ASN A 12 -0.65 4.88 -14.10
C ASN A 12 0.79 5.32 -14.39
N GLY A 13 1.76 4.42 -14.22
CA GLY A 13 3.19 4.71 -14.43
C GLY A 13 3.92 5.27 -13.21
N SER A 14 3.20 5.61 -12.14
CA SER A 14 3.80 6.02 -10.86
C SER A 14 4.08 4.81 -9.95
N PRO A 15 5.20 4.80 -9.20
CA PRO A 15 5.46 3.77 -8.21
C PRO A 15 4.34 3.69 -7.17
N ALA A 16 3.92 2.47 -6.84
CA ALA A 16 2.85 2.22 -5.88
C ALA A 16 3.22 1.12 -4.88
N PHE A 17 2.67 1.23 -3.67
CA PHE A 17 2.94 0.33 -2.56
C PHE A 17 1.66 0.02 -1.78
N GLY A 18 1.49 -1.23 -1.36
CA GLY A 18 0.49 -1.60 -0.37
C GLY A 18 1.04 -1.40 1.03
N GLN A 19 0.36 -0.60 1.85
CA GLN A 19 0.65 -0.47 3.27
C GLN A 19 -0.33 -1.30 4.10
N TYR A 20 0.22 -2.05 5.04
CA TYR A 20 -0.48 -2.85 6.01
C TYR A 20 -0.12 -2.42 7.43
N LYS A 21 -1.08 -2.45 8.35
CA LYS A 21 -0.86 -2.23 9.78
C LYS A 21 -1.04 -3.53 10.54
N PRO A 22 -0.38 -3.71 11.70
CA PRO A 22 -0.66 -4.86 12.56
C PRO A 22 -2.17 -4.98 12.79
N SER A 23 -2.72 -6.19 12.63
CA SER A 23 -4.15 -6.42 12.80
C SER A 23 -4.56 -6.22 14.26
N ASP A 24 -5.72 -5.59 14.46
CA ASP A 24 -6.32 -5.47 15.79
C ASP A 24 -6.78 -6.83 16.35
N SER A 25 -6.92 -7.85 15.49
CA SER A 25 -7.19 -9.23 15.91
C SER A 25 -6.01 -9.89 16.64
N GLY A 26 -4.82 -9.28 16.57
CA GLY A 26 -3.60 -9.75 17.23
C GLY A 26 -2.72 -10.68 16.38
N SER A 27 -3.15 -11.06 15.17
CA SER A 27 -2.34 -11.84 14.24
C SER A 27 -2.31 -11.21 12.85
N GLY A 28 -1.13 -11.21 12.22
CA GLY A 28 -0.95 -10.71 10.86
C GLY A 28 -1.09 -9.21 10.72
N TYR A 29 -1.37 -8.77 9.49
CA TYR A 29 -1.47 -7.36 9.12
C TYR A 29 -2.66 -7.12 8.19
N ASP A 30 -3.43 -6.09 8.50
CA ASP A 30 -4.58 -5.67 7.71
C ASP A 30 -4.23 -4.50 6.77
N PRO A 31 -4.85 -4.45 5.58
CA PRO A 31 -4.74 -3.33 4.65
C PRO A 31 -5.00 -1.99 5.31
N TRP A 32 -4.19 -0.98 4.96
CA TRP A 32 -4.40 0.38 5.44
C TRP A 32 -4.46 1.42 4.33
N ALA A 33 -3.56 1.36 3.35
CA ALA A 33 -3.60 2.28 2.22
C ALA A 33 -2.84 1.73 1.01
N LEU A 34 -3.28 2.10 -0.19
CA LEU A 34 -2.43 2.10 -1.37
C LEU A 34 -1.70 3.46 -1.40
N GLN A 35 -0.38 3.42 -1.36
CA GLN A 35 0.46 4.61 -1.53
C GLN A 35 0.86 4.74 -3.00
N VAL A 36 0.71 5.92 -3.56
CA VAL A 36 1.23 6.26 -4.89
C VAL A 36 2.19 7.43 -4.74
N LEU A 37 3.39 7.29 -5.31
CA LEU A 37 4.44 8.30 -5.22
C LEU A 37 4.51 9.09 -6.50
N GLU A 38 4.50 10.41 -6.40
CA GLU A 38 4.84 11.28 -7.52
C GLU A 38 6.34 11.57 -7.51
N ILE A 39 6.98 11.39 -8.66
CA ILE A 39 8.40 11.64 -8.85
C ILE A 39 8.60 12.72 -9.91
N ALA A 40 9.34 13.78 -9.54
CA ALA A 40 9.81 14.80 -10.46
C ALA A 40 11.32 14.98 -10.29
N ASP A 41 12.06 15.07 -11.41
CA ASP A 41 13.52 15.24 -11.43
C ASP A 41 14.29 14.25 -10.52
N GLY A 42 13.84 13.00 -10.52
CA GLY A 42 14.44 11.92 -9.72
C GLY A 42 14.21 12.03 -8.21
N ARG A 43 13.28 12.88 -7.77
CA ARG A 43 12.92 13.11 -6.36
C ARG A 43 11.45 12.82 -6.13
N ILE A 44 11.12 12.31 -4.94
CA ILE A 44 9.72 12.18 -4.53
C ILE A 44 9.20 13.57 -4.16
N VAL A 45 8.11 13.99 -4.80
CA VAL A 45 7.48 15.29 -4.57
C VAL A 45 6.14 15.17 -3.86
N GLU A 46 5.45 14.03 -3.98
CA GLU A 46 4.17 13.79 -3.31
C GLU A 46 4.01 12.33 -2.89
N PHE A 47 3.28 12.12 -1.78
CA PHE A 47 2.67 10.86 -1.40
C PHE A 47 1.15 11.01 -1.40
N THR A 48 0.46 10.23 -2.21
CA THR A 48 -1.00 10.11 -2.15
C THR A 48 -1.38 8.78 -1.50
N PHE A 49 -2.28 8.81 -0.52
CA PHE A 49 -2.77 7.62 0.18
C PHE A 49 -4.24 7.37 -0.14
N PHE A 50 -4.54 6.26 -0.80
CA PHE A 50 -5.89 5.82 -1.06
C PHE A 50 -6.31 4.77 -0.02
N LEU A 51 -7.40 5.04 0.69
CA LEU A 51 -7.83 4.24 1.85
C LEU A 51 -8.90 3.19 1.51
N ASP A 52 -9.45 3.20 0.29
CA ASP A 52 -10.43 2.20 -0.18
C ASP A 52 -9.72 0.89 -0.55
N THR A 53 -9.14 0.24 0.46
CA THR A 53 -8.29 -0.94 0.25
C THR A 53 -9.09 -2.17 -0.15
N GLU A 54 -10.34 -2.29 0.26
CA GLU A 54 -11.22 -3.39 -0.13
C GLU A 54 -11.37 -3.46 -1.65
N ARG A 55 -11.57 -2.30 -2.29
CA ARG A 55 -11.64 -2.19 -3.74
C ARG A 55 -10.27 -2.21 -4.42
N LEU A 56 -9.31 -1.45 -3.90
CA LEU A 56 -8.05 -1.20 -4.62
C LEU A 56 -7.07 -2.36 -4.53
N PHE A 57 -6.95 -3.04 -3.39
CA PHE A 57 -5.92 -4.07 -3.23
C PHE A 57 -6.04 -5.22 -4.25
N PRO A 58 -7.24 -5.77 -4.53
CA PRO A 58 -7.40 -6.78 -5.57
C PRO A 58 -6.96 -6.31 -6.96
N LEU A 59 -7.20 -5.04 -7.31
CA LEU A 59 -6.81 -4.47 -8.61
C LEU A 59 -5.28 -4.36 -8.76
N PHE A 60 -4.57 -4.25 -7.65
CA PHE A 60 -3.11 -4.19 -7.57
C PHE A 60 -2.48 -5.55 -7.20
N GLY A 61 -3.25 -6.64 -7.18
CA GLY A 61 -2.76 -7.97 -6.80
C GLY A 61 -2.23 -8.05 -5.36
N LEU A 62 -2.66 -7.12 -4.50
CA LEU A 62 -2.30 -7.08 -3.09
C LEU A 62 -3.28 -7.97 -2.29
N PRO A 63 -2.80 -8.82 -1.38
CA PRO A 63 -3.66 -9.65 -0.55
C PRO A 63 -4.44 -8.80 0.47
N GLN A 64 -5.64 -9.24 0.85
CA GLN A 64 -6.47 -8.57 1.85
C GLN A 64 -6.04 -8.84 3.30
N HIS A 65 -5.05 -9.69 3.52
CA HIS A 65 -4.42 -9.93 4.82
C HIS A 65 -3.00 -10.47 4.59
N LEU A 66 -2.05 -10.10 5.44
CA LEU A 66 -0.71 -10.70 5.46
C LEU A 66 -0.53 -11.48 6.76
N GLU A 67 -0.09 -12.73 6.63
CA GLU A 67 0.33 -13.53 7.79
C GLU A 67 1.59 -12.93 8.44
N SER A 68 1.76 -13.18 9.75
CA SER A 68 2.88 -12.66 10.57
C SER A 68 4.25 -13.23 10.21
#